data_AF-A0A0F9FQ81-F1
#
_entry.id   AF-A0A0F9FQ81-F1
#
_cell.length_a   1.000
_cell.length_b   1.000
_cell.length_c   1.000
_cell.angle_alpha   90.00
_cell.angle_beta   90.00
_cell.angle_gamma   90.00
#
_symmetry.space_group_name_H-M   'P 1'
#
loop_
_entity.id
_entity.type
_entity.pdbx_description
1 polymer ?
#
loop_
_entity_poly.entity_id
_entity_poly.type
_entity_poly.pdbx_seq_one_letter_code
_entity_poly.pdbx_strand_id
1 'polypeptide(L)'
;MDLRQSTAATVMVGPFVDDTDGKTAEIALTITVADINLSKMGAAWGNINNPVGTLTHGTEGWYLCPMDTTDTNTLGYLQLEIHESGALPIFFGFNIQTANIWDSLYATDKLQVDTTQIEGADATDTLDARIEAVMGTAKITVGSSEDKTGYSLAADQQVDVTKIEGSDATNQLDARIQAVMGTAKVTVGTSNDKAGYSLAIDQSAVTIGTATSIQQIEGTDATDQLKA
;
A
#
# COMPACT_ATOMS: atom_id res chain seq x y z
N MET A 1 -30.71 21.66 31.74
CA MET A 1 -31.05 21.09 30.42
C MET A 1 -29.89 21.36 29.47
N ASP A 2 -29.57 20.41 28.60
CA ASP A 2 -28.47 20.56 27.64
C ASP A 2 -28.98 21.05 26.29
N LEU A 3 -28.31 22.08 25.75
CA LEU A 3 -28.64 22.68 24.47
C LEU A 3 -27.47 22.51 23.50
N ARG A 4 -27.79 22.38 22.21
CA ARG A 4 -26.79 22.26 21.14
C ARG A 4 -26.20 23.64 20.84
N GLN A 5 -24.87 23.72 20.73
CA GLN A 5 -24.18 24.98 20.42
C GLN A 5 -24.68 25.62 19.11
N SER A 6 -24.79 26.94 19.12
CA SER A 6 -25.13 27.77 17.95
C SER A 6 -26.36 27.27 17.20
N THR A 7 -27.36 26.79 17.92
CA THR A 7 -28.59 26.23 17.36
C THR A 7 -29.78 26.88 18.05
N ALA A 8 -30.74 27.37 17.26
CA ALA A 8 -31.97 27.93 17.80
C ALA A 8 -32.77 26.86 18.57
N ALA A 9 -33.32 27.22 19.72
CA ALA A 9 -34.07 26.33 20.58
C ALA A 9 -35.23 27.08 21.25
N THR A 10 -36.29 26.38 21.61
CA THR A 10 -37.38 26.96 22.40
C THR A 10 -37.48 26.22 23.71
N VAL A 11 -37.28 26.93 24.82
CA VAL A 11 -37.30 26.37 26.17
C VAL A 11 -38.54 26.84 26.91
N MET A 12 -39.11 25.98 27.74
CA MET A 12 -40.21 26.35 28.62
C MET A 12 -39.63 26.96 29.91
N VAL A 13 -40.07 28.17 30.26
CA VAL A 13 -39.63 28.91 31.46
C VAL A 13 -40.85 29.22 32.34
N GLY A 14 -40.71 29.04 33.64
CA GLY A 14 -41.82 29.18 34.61
C GLY A 14 -41.81 28.11 35.71
N PRO A 15 -42.92 27.95 36.44
CA PRO A 15 -44.10 28.80 36.38
C PRO A 15 -43.77 30.19 36.97
N PHE A 16 -44.23 31.25 36.31
CA PHE A 16 -44.26 32.59 36.89
C PHE A 16 -45.43 32.67 37.87
N VAL A 17 -45.13 33.12 39.08
CA VAL A 17 -46.11 33.32 40.15
C VAL A 17 -46.08 34.77 40.61
N ASP A 18 -47.24 35.24 41.06
CA ASP A 18 -47.48 36.58 41.59
C ASP A 18 -46.46 36.92 42.68
N ASP A 19 -45.95 38.16 42.64
CA ASP A 19 -44.90 38.64 43.55
C ASP A 19 -45.40 38.97 44.97
N THR A 20 -46.72 39.05 45.17
CA THR A 20 -47.36 39.32 46.46
C THR A 20 -47.60 38.05 47.25
N ASP A 21 -48.04 36.97 46.60
CA ASP A 21 -48.38 35.71 47.27
C ASP A 21 -47.42 34.54 46.98
N GLY A 22 -46.56 34.66 45.96
CA GLY A 22 -45.58 33.65 45.56
C GLY A 22 -46.21 32.31 45.14
N LYS A 23 -47.48 32.31 44.72
CA LYS A 23 -48.27 31.10 44.49
C LYS A 23 -49.22 31.18 43.30
N THR A 24 -49.89 32.30 43.10
CA THR A 24 -50.87 32.46 42.02
C THR A 24 -50.16 32.56 40.68
N ALA A 25 -50.49 31.69 39.73
CA ALA A 25 -49.82 31.66 38.44
C ALA A 25 -50.21 32.87 37.58
N GLU A 26 -49.21 33.53 37.00
CA GLU A 26 -49.39 34.71 36.16
C GLU A 26 -49.53 34.32 34.67
N ILE A 27 -50.76 34.41 34.15
CA ILE A 27 -51.13 33.87 32.82
C ILE A 27 -51.20 34.93 31.70
N ALA A 28 -50.95 36.20 32.00
CA ALA A 28 -51.09 37.32 31.06
C ALA A 28 -49.90 38.29 31.08
N LEU A 29 -48.71 37.81 31.44
CA LEU A 29 -47.48 38.63 31.45
C LEU A 29 -47.04 38.96 30.04
N THR A 30 -46.55 40.19 29.86
CA THR A 30 -45.95 40.65 28.61
C THR A 30 -44.43 40.65 28.75
N ILE A 31 -43.84 39.46 28.79
CA ILE A 31 -42.39 39.32 28.97
C ILE A 31 -41.70 39.70 27.65
N THR A 32 -40.90 40.76 27.68
CA THR A 32 -40.18 41.29 26.52
C THR A 32 -38.68 40.99 26.59
N VAL A 33 -37.94 41.39 25.56
CA VAL A 33 -36.47 41.23 25.50
C VAL A 33 -35.75 41.91 26.66
N ALA A 34 -36.27 43.03 27.16
CA ALA A 34 -35.65 43.80 28.23
C ALA A 34 -35.65 43.06 29.58
N ASP A 35 -36.63 42.17 29.77
CA ASP A 35 -36.90 41.48 31.02
C ASP A 35 -36.11 40.18 31.14
N ILE A 36 -35.50 39.73 30.03
CA ILE A 36 -34.80 38.45 29.91
C ILE A 36 -33.30 38.73 29.74
N ASN A 37 -32.51 38.26 30.70
CA ASN A 37 -31.06 38.39 30.71
C ASN A 37 -30.39 37.03 30.63
N LEU A 38 -29.30 36.95 29.86
CA LEU A 38 -28.47 35.80 29.69
C LEU A 38 -27.03 36.10 30.14
N SER A 39 -26.44 35.17 30.89
CA SER A 39 -25.01 35.16 31.19
C SER A 39 -24.38 33.90 30.64
N LYS A 40 -23.39 34.08 29.76
CA LYS A 40 -22.68 33.00 29.06
C LYS A 40 -21.35 32.76 29.76
N MET A 41 -21.19 31.61 30.41
CA MET A 41 -19.98 31.26 31.18
C MET A 41 -19.52 32.34 32.18
N GLY A 42 -20.47 32.99 32.85
CA GLY A 42 -20.18 34.04 33.82
C GLY A 42 -19.77 35.39 33.19
N ALA A 43 -19.97 35.56 31.88
CA ALA A 43 -19.85 36.87 31.23
C ALA A 43 -20.90 37.86 31.79
N ALA A 44 -20.67 39.15 31.53
CA ALA A 44 -21.64 40.19 31.86
C ALA A 44 -23.02 39.85 31.28
N TRP A 45 -24.06 40.16 32.06
CA TRP A 45 -25.45 39.97 31.64
C TRP A 45 -25.75 40.80 30.40
N GLY A 46 -26.32 40.15 29.40
CA GLY A 46 -26.87 40.79 28.22
C GLY A 46 -28.27 40.27 27.95
N ASN A 47 -29.10 41.07 27.30
CA ASN A 47 -30.44 40.62 26.94
C ASN A 47 -30.37 39.45 25.95
N ILE A 48 -31.38 38.58 26.02
CA ILE A 48 -31.60 37.53 25.03
C ILE A 48 -31.73 38.12 23.62
N ASN A 49 -31.28 37.39 22.61
CA ASN A 49 -31.56 37.71 21.22
C ASN A 49 -32.86 37.01 20.76
N ASN A 50 -34.00 37.49 21.28
CA ASN A 50 -35.31 36.88 20.99
C ASN A 50 -35.87 37.34 19.62
N PRO A 51 -36.13 36.42 18.66
CA PRO A 51 -36.66 36.77 17.34
C PRO A 51 -38.15 37.12 17.33
N VAL A 52 -38.90 36.88 18.41
CA VAL A 52 -40.37 36.98 18.47
C VAL A 52 -40.86 38.23 19.23
N GLY A 53 -39.95 38.99 19.85
CA GLY A 53 -40.23 40.26 20.55
C GLY A 53 -40.89 40.13 21.92
N THR A 54 -41.81 39.16 22.11
CA THR A 54 -42.45 38.82 23.39
C THR A 54 -42.59 37.31 23.55
N LEU A 55 -42.61 36.82 24.79
CA LEU A 55 -42.79 35.39 25.05
C LEU A 55 -44.25 34.96 24.84
N THR A 56 -44.42 33.74 24.34
CA THR A 56 -45.75 33.15 24.16
C THR A 56 -46.14 32.40 25.42
N HIS A 57 -47.33 32.70 25.97
CA HIS A 57 -47.88 31.93 27.08
C HIS A 57 -48.22 30.50 26.66
N GLY A 58 -47.79 29.54 27.49
CA GLY A 58 -48.15 28.13 27.39
C GLY A 58 -49.34 27.81 28.30
N THR A 59 -49.06 27.37 29.53
CA THR A 59 -50.09 26.98 30.52
C THR A 59 -49.61 27.27 31.94
N GLU A 60 -50.52 27.63 32.85
CA GLU A 60 -50.26 27.80 34.30
C GLU A 60 -48.98 28.61 34.62
N GLY A 61 -48.79 29.75 33.93
CA GLY A 61 -47.65 30.62 34.14
C GLY A 61 -46.35 30.12 33.51
N TRP A 62 -46.38 29.08 32.66
CA TRP A 62 -45.25 28.70 31.82
C TRP A 62 -45.28 29.46 30.49
N TYR A 63 -44.13 29.98 30.07
CA TYR A 63 -43.97 30.70 28.81
C TYR A 63 -42.90 30.01 27.95
N LEU A 64 -43.06 30.09 26.63
CA LEU A 64 -42.06 29.64 25.68
C LEU A 64 -41.06 30.75 25.42
N CYS A 65 -39.79 30.46 25.70
CA CYS A 65 -38.65 31.34 25.46
C CYS A 65 -37.86 30.82 24.25
N PRO A 66 -38.06 31.41 23.06
CA PRO A 66 -37.25 31.11 21.89
C PRO A 66 -35.89 31.80 22.00
N MET A 67 -34.83 31.00 21.90
CA MET A 67 -33.43 31.40 21.82
C MET A 67 -32.93 31.16 20.41
N ASP A 68 -32.02 32.02 19.95
CA ASP A 68 -31.40 31.87 18.64
C ASP A 68 -29.98 31.27 18.71
N THR A 69 -29.30 31.29 17.56
CA THR A 69 -27.90 30.85 17.47
C THR A 69 -26.93 31.78 18.20
N THR A 70 -27.25 33.06 18.34
CA THR A 70 -26.44 34.04 19.06
C THR A 70 -26.46 33.74 20.55
N ASP A 71 -27.62 33.43 21.11
CA ASP A 71 -27.78 33.10 22.53
C ASP A 71 -27.02 31.84 22.94
N THR A 72 -26.98 30.85 22.05
CA THR A 72 -26.39 29.52 22.29
C THR A 72 -24.98 29.36 21.73
N ASN A 73 -24.31 30.44 21.30
CA ASN A 73 -23.01 30.36 20.61
C ASN A 73 -21.79 30.06 21.51
N THR A 74 -21.95 30.10 22.83
CA THR A 74 -20.85 29.93 23.79
C THR A 74 -21.01 28.60 24.53
N LEU A 75 -19.97 27.76 24.48
CA LEU A 75 -19.96 26.45 25.16
C LEU A 75 -19.93 26.60 26.68
N GLY A 76 -20.55 25.65 27.38
CA GLY A 76 -20.60 25.57 28.84
C GLY A 76 -21.88 26.17 29.45
N TYR A 77 -21.82 26.56 30.71
CA TYR A 77 -22.99 27.00 31.47
C TYR A 77 -23.57 28.32 30.94
N LEU A 78 -24.87 28.31 30.66
CA LEU A 78 -25.69 29.46 30.30
C LEU A 78 -26.72 29.68 31.41
N GLN A 79 -26.69 30.85 32.03
CA GLN A 79 -27.71 31.24 32.99
C GLN A 79 -28.72 32.18 32.32
N LEU A 80 -30.00 31.88 32.48
CA LEU A 80 -31.10 32.73 32.08
C LEU A 80 -31.78 33.28 33.34
N GLU A 81 -32.07 34.56 33.34
CA GLU A 81 -32.84 35.26 34.35
C GLU A 81 -33.99 36.00 33.67
N ILE A 82 -35.19 35.90 34.23
CA ILE A 82 -36.33 36.67 33.78
C ILE A 82 -36.91 37.42 34.97
N HIS A 83 -37.04 38.72 34.82
CA HIS A 83 -37.62 39.60 35.82
C HIS A 83 -38.59 40.55 35.13
N GLU A 84 -39.87 40.17 35.16
CA GLU A 84 -40.98 41.01 34.71
C GLU A 84 -41.77 41.49 35.94
N SER A 85 -42.27 42.72 35.89
CA SER A 85 -43.04 43.28 37.01
C SER A 85 -44.34 42.51 37.23
N GLY A 86 -44.72 42.31 38.50
CA GLY A 86 -45.92 41.55 38.87
C GLY A 86 -45.71 40.04 38.98
N ALA A 87 -44.49 39.54 38.75
CA ALA A 87 -44.13 38.15 39.02
C ALA A 87 -42.77 38.05 39.73
N LEU A 88 -42.58 36.97 40.50
CA LEU A 88 -41.28 36.69 41.12
C LEU A 88 -40.21 36.42 40.03
N PRO A 89 -38.98 36.96 40.19
CA PRO A 89 -37.88 36.65 39.29
C PRO A 89 -37.56 35.16 39.29
N ILE A 90 -37.31 34.61 38.11
CA ILE A 90 -36.94 33.20 37.95
C ILE A 90 -35.61 33.07 37.22
N PHE A 91 -34.89 32.00 37.54
CA PHE A 91 -33.59 31.70 36.95
C PHE A 91 -33.51 30.25 36.49
N PHE A 92 -32.89 30.02 35.34
CA PHE A 92 -32.66 28.70 34.77
C PHE A 92 -31.20 28.51 34.38
N GLY A 93 -30.68 27.32 34.67
CA GLY A 93 -29.37 26.87 34.24
C GLY A 93 -29.48 25.94 33.04
N PHE A 94 -28.78 26.29 31.96
CA PHE A 94 -28.58 25.46 30.78
C PHE A 94 -27.09 25.17 30.61
N ASN A 95 -26.80 24.13 29.85
CA ASN A 95 -25.43 23.76 29.53
C ASN A 95 -25.32 23.60 28.01
N ILE A 96 -24.50 24.43 27.39
CA ILE A 96 -24.30 24.43 25.95
C ILE A 96 -23.22 23.41 25.60
N GLN A 97 -23.61 22.39 24.85
CA GLN A 97 -22.76 21.28 24.44
C GLN A 97 -22.35 21.41 22.98
N THR A 98 -21.16 20.89 22.64
CA THR A 98 -20.74 20.77 21.25
C THR A 98 -21.72 19.89 20.48
N ALA A 99 -21.83 20.14 19.17
CA ALA A 99 -22.79 19.42 18.32
C ALA A 99 -22.63 17.90 18.39
N ASN A 100 -21.38 17.39 18.35
CA ASN A 100 -21.10 15.96 18.43
C ASN A 100 -21.56 15.33 19.75
N ILE A 101 -21.36 15.99 20.89
CA ILE A 101 -21.80 15.49 22.20
C ILE A 101 -23.32 15.48 22.27
N TRP A 102 -23.96 16.56 21.87
CA TRP A 102 -25.42 16.66 21.88
C TRP A 102 -26.07 15.63 20.95
N ASP A 103 -25.57 15.51 19.72
CA ASP A 103 -26.09 14.56 18.71
C ASP A 103 -25.87 13.10 19.14
N SER A 104 -24.80 12.82 19.90
CA SER A 104 -24.54 11.50 20.46
C SER A 104 -25.43 11.13 21.66
N LEU A 105 -25.82 12.12 22.47
CA LEU A 105 -26.64 11.89 23.67
C LEU A 105 -28.14 11.87 23.37
N TYR A 106 -28.59 12.72 22.45
CA TYR A 106 -30.01 13.01 22.25
C TYR A 106 -30.52 12.69 20.84
N ALA A 107 -29.63 12.49 19.86
CA ALA A 107 -30.01 12.12 18.50
C ALA A 107 -29.62 10.66 18.21
N THR A 108 -29.12 10.38 17.00
CA THR A 108 -28.80 9.02 16.54
C THR A 108 -27.32 8.83 16.24
N ASP A 109 -26.50 9.87 16.41
CA ASP A 109 -25.08 9.79 16.14
C ASP A 109 -24.36 8.99 17.25
N LYS A 110 -23.17 8.48 16.94
CA LYS A 110 -22.33 7.79 17.93
C LYS A 110 -21.32 8.75 18.53
N LEU A 111 -21.04 8.56 19.81
CA LEU A 111 -19.95 9.27 20.47
C LEU A 111 -18.63 8.96 19.77
N GLN A 112 -17.93 10.00 19.34
CA GLN A 112 -16.59 9.87 18.78
C GLN A 112 -15.62 9.49 19.89
N VAL A 113 -14.84 8.45 19.65
CA VAL A 113 -13.89 7.90 20.61
C VAL A 113 -12.55 7.73 19.89
N ASP A 114 -11.48 8.18 20.53
CA ASP A 114 -10.11 7.93 20.08
C ASP A 114 -9.71 6.51 20.47
N THR A 115 -9.65 5.61 19.49
CA THR A 115 -9.28 4.21 19.69
C THR A 115 -7.83 4.07 20.15
N THR A 116 -6.94 5.01 19.78
CA THR A 116 -5.54 5.03 20.21
C THR A 116 -5.43 5.21 21.71
N GLN A 117 -6.27 6.09 22.30
CA GLN A 117 -6.30 6.30 23.75
C GLN A 117 -6.83 5.09 24.52
N ILE A 118 -7.73 4.31 23.92
CA ILE A 118 -8.33 3.13 24.55
C ILE A 118 -7.42 1.90 24.44
N GLU A 119 -6.89 1.64 23.24
CA GLU A 119 -6.16 0.40 22.92
C GLU A 119 -4.64 0.55 23.10
N GLY A 120 -4.14 1.79 23.26
CA GLY A 120 -2.73 2.08 23.52
C GLY A 120 -1.81 1.93 22.30
N ALA A 121 -2.37 1.57 21.15
CA ALA A 121 -1.72 1.44 19.86
C ALA A 121 -2.75 1.70 18.76
N ASP A 122 -2.35 2.25 17.61
CA ASP A 122 -3.26 2.38 16.46
C ASP A 122 -3.61 0.98 15.92
N ALA A 123 -4.78 0.82 15.30
CA ALA A 123 -5.14 -0.43 14.62
C ALA A 123 -4.08 -0.84 13.57
N THR A 124 -3.40 0.14 12.99
CA THR A 124 -2.26 -0.04 12.09
C THR A 124 -1.08 -0.74 12.78
N ASP A 125 -0.78 -0.44 14.05
CA ASP A 125 0.33 -1.07 14.79
C ASP A 125 0.11 -2.57 14.99
N THR A 126 -1.14 -3.00 15.22
CA THR A 126 -1.48 -4.42 15.34
C THR A 126 -1.34 -5.14 13.99
N LEU A 127 -1.68 -4.48 12.88
CA LEU A 127 -1.49 -5.02 11.54
C LEU A 127 0.00 -5.11 11.19
N ASP A 128 0.77 -4.08 11.51
CA ASP A 128 2.22 -4.06 11.29
C ASP A 128 2.93 -5.12 12.12
N ALA A 129 2.60 -5.27 13.41
CA ALA A 129 3.14 -6.35 14.25
C ALA A 129 2.79 -7.74 13.71
N ARG A 130 1.59 -7.92 13.16
CA ARG A 130 1.18 -9.19 12.51
C ARG A 130 1.91 -9.42 11.19
N ILE A 131 2.12 -8.39 10.39
CA ILE A 131 2.87 -8.46 9.14
C ILE A 131 4.33 -8.78 9.44
N GLU A 132 4.96 -8.11 10.40
CA GLU A 132 6.32 -8.41 10.85
C GLU A 132 6.44 -9.83 11.40
N ALA A 133 5.46 -10.32 12.15
CA ALA A 133 5.46 -11.68 12.67
C ALA A 133 5.37 -12.74 11.55
N VAL A 134 4.62 -12.47 10.47
CA VAL A 134 4.42 -13.41 9.36
C VAL A 134 5.52 -13.32 8.31
N MET A 135 5.94 -12.11 7.93
CA MET A 135 6.90 -11.86 6.86
C MET A 135 8.35 -11.79 7.36
N GLY A 136 8.54 -11.53 8.66
CA GLY A 136 9.83 -11.18 9.23
C GLY A 136 10.29 -9.80 8.77
N THR A 137 11.14 -9.14 9.57
CA THR A 137 11.79 -7.87 9.20
C THR A 137 13.00 -8.06 8.27
N ALA A 138 13.37 -9.31 8.00
CA ALA A 138 14.53 -9.67 7.19
C ALA A 138 14.16 -9.76 5.70
N LYS A 139 15.13 -9.43 4.83
CA LYS A 139 15.01 -9.64 3.38
C LYS A 139 14.56 -11.08 3.10
N ILE A 140 13.42 -11.25 2.41
CA ILE A 140 13.00 -12.55 1.88
C ILE A 140 14.10 -13.02 0.93
N THR A 141 14.92 -13.95 1.41
CA THR A 141 15.99 -14.54 0.63
C THR A 141 15.43 -15.81 0.00
N VAL A 142 15.04 -15.73 -1.27
CA VAL A 142 14.66 -16.92 -2.04
C VAL A 142 15.95 -17.69 -2.34
N GLY A 143 16.26 -18.72 -1.56
CA GLY A 143 17.51 -19.48 -1.67
C GLY A 143 17.64 -20.25 -2.99
N SER A 144 16.52 -20.77 -3.52
CA SER A 144 16.43 -21.34 -4.86
C SER A 144 14.99 -21.16 -5.35
N SER A 145 14.81 -20.49 -6.49
CA SER A 145 13.52 -20.52 -7.20
C SER A 145 13.57 -21.67 -8.18
N GLU A 146 12.95 -22.80 -7.83
CA GLU A 146 12.82 -23.93 -8.75
C GLU A 146 11.83 -23.64 -9.88
N ASP A 147 10.93 -22.67 -9.67
CA ASP A 147 10.04 -22.16 -10.71
C ASP A 147 10.77 -21.13 -11.59
N LYS A 148 11.05 -21.55 -12.83
CA LYS A 148 11.62 -20.69 -13.89
C LYS A 148 10.52 -20.07 -14.77
N THR A 149 9.25 -20.37 -14.51
CA THR A 149 8.17 -19.82 -15.31
C THR A 149 7.88 -18.39 -14.86
N GLY A 150 8.18 -17.40 -15.72
CA GLY A 150 7.77 -16.00 -15.52
C GLY A 150 8.87 -14.97 -15.26
N TYR A 151 10.13 -15.36 -15.08
CA TYR A 151 11.25 -14.41 -15.00
C TYR A 151 11.87 -14.19 -16.39
N SER A 152 11.42 -13.15 -17.10
CA SER A 152 12.12 -12.64 -18.28
C SER A 152 13.19 -11.63 -17.84
N LEU A 153 14.46 -11.96 -18.08
CA LEU A 153 15.54 -10.95 -18.02
C LEU A 153 15.28 -9.95 -19.15
N ALA A 154 15.09 -8.67 -18.83
CA ALA A 154 15.04 -7.62 -19.84
C ALA A 154 16.34 -7.68 -20.67
N ALA A 155 16.25 -7.49 -21.98
CA ALA A 155 17.34 -7.73 -22.94
C ALA A 155 18.68 -7.02 -22.61
N ASP A 156 18.63 -5.98 -21.78
CA ASP A 156 19.79 -5.16 -21.39
C ASP A 156 20.38 -5.52 -20.00
N GLN A 157 19.87 -6.54 -19.30
CA GLN A 157 20.55 -7.03 -18.10
C GLN A 157 21.74 -7.91 -18.51
N GLN A 158 22.95 -7.44 -18.21
CA GLN A 158 24.17 -8.25 -18.31
C GLN A 158 24.00 -9.53 -17.48
N VAL A 159 23.68 -10.62 -18.17
CA VAL A 159 23.74 -11.96 -17.61
C VAL A 159 25.23 -12.30 -17.48
N ASP A 160 25.72 -12.43 -16.26
CA ASP A 160 27.06 -12.98 -16.02
C ASP A 160 27.02 -14.49 -16.29
N VAL A 161 27.14 -14.85 -17.57
CA VAL A 161 27.04 -16.23 -18.07
C VAL A 161 28.03 -17.16 -17.36
N THR A 162 29.17 -16.61 -16.90
CA THR A 162 30.18 -17.29 -16.07
C THR A 162 29.60 -17.87 -14.78
N LYS A 163 28.64 -17.19 -14.16
CA LYS A 163 27.99 -17.64 -12.91
C LYS A 163 26.88 -18.66 -13.15
N ILE A 164 26.32 -18.72 -14.36
CA ILE A 164 25.22 -19.63 -14.68
C ILE A 164 25.75 -21.02 -15.06
N GLU A 165 26.82 -21.09 -15.85
CA GLU A 165 27.29 -22.36 -16.41
C GLU A 165 28.66 -22.81 -15.88
N GLY A 166 29.30 -22.03 -15.00
CA GLY A 166 30.55 -22.39 -14.31
C GLY A 166 31.79 -22.48 -15.21
N SER A 167 31.63 -22.58 -16.54
CA SER A 167 32.65 -22.51 -17.59
C SER A 167 31.92 -22.33 -18.92
N ASP A 168 32.07 -21.18 -19.59
CA ASP A 168 31.44 -20.87 -20.89
C ASP A 168 31.56 -22.06 -21.88
N ALA A 169 30.52 -22.31 -22.67
CA ALA A 169 30.50 -23.26 -23.79
C ALA A 169 31.74 -23.11 -24.71
N THR A 170 32.29 -21.90 -24.85
CA THR A 170 33.55 -21.64 -25.56
C THR A 170 34.73 -22.37 -24.90
N ASN A 171 34.81 -22.38 -23.57
CA ASN A 171 35.85 -23.08 -22.80
C ASN A 171 35.71 -24.61 -22.90
N GLN A 172 34.47 -25.12 -22.93
CA GLN A 172 34.18 -26.54 -23.12
C GLN A 172 34.57 -27.00 -24.54
N LEU A 173 34.29 -26.17 -25.55
CA LEU A 173 34.67 -26.46 -26.93
C LEU A 173 36.19 -26.44 -27.11
N ASP A 174 36.87 -25.44 -26.55
CA ASP A 174 38.34 -25.35 -26.56
C ASP A 174 38.99 -26.53 -25.83
N ALA A 175 38.46 -26.92 -24.65
CA ALA A 175 38.94 -28.08 -23.93
C ALA A 175 38.72 -29.39 -24.71
N ARG A 176 37.58 -29.54 -25.39
CA ARG A 176 37.29 -30.72 -26.23
C ARG A 176 38.15 -30.76 -27.49
N ILE A 177 38.38 -29.61 -28.13
CA ILE A 177 39.27 -29.50 -29.30
C ILE A 177 40.70 -29.81 -28.88
N GLN A 178 41.19 -29.26 -27.76
CA GLN A 178 42.50 -29.59 -27.23
C GLN A 178 42.62 -31.05 -26.80
N ALA A 179 41.56 -31.66 -26.27
CA ALA A 179 41.56 -33.08 -25.91
C ALA A 179 41.66 -34.00 -27.14
N VAL A 180 41.05 -33.63 -28.26
CA VAL A 180 41.07 -34.43 -29.50
C VAL A 180 42.32 -34.15 -30.34
N MET A 181 42.77 -32.90 -30.42
CA MET A 181 43.85 -32.47 -31.32
C MET A 181 45.21 -32.28 -30.61
N GLY A 182 45.23 -32.25 -29.28
CA GLY A 182 46.41 -31.89 -28.49
C GLY A 182 46.74 -30.39 -28.57
N THR A 183 47.57 -29.92 -27.64
CA THR A 183 48.02 -28.50 -27.57
C THR A 183 49.11 -28.14 -28.58
N ALA A 184 49.61 -29.11 -29.35
CA ALA A 184 50.75 -28.91 -30.25
C ALA A 184 50.30 -28.87 -31.72
N LYS A 185 50.86 -27.94 -32.49
CA LYS A 185 50.62 -27.76 -33.93
C LYS A 185 50.70 -29.10 -34.69
N VAL A 186 49.60 -29.52 -35.31
CA VAL A 186 49.54 -30.73 -36.14
C VAL A 186 50.56 -30.61 -37.27
N THR A 187 51.65 -31.37 -37.16
CA THR A 187 52.69 -31.44 -38.18
C THR A 187 52.62 -32.82 -38.80
N VAL A 188 52.12 -32.91 -40.04
CA VAL A 188 52.03 -34.19 -40.76
C VAL A 188 53.42 -34.51 -41.33
N GLY A 189 54.18 -35.39 -40.66
CA GLY A 189 55.54 -35.74 -41.07
C GLY A 189 55.62 -36.57 -42.36
N THR A 190 54.59 -37.35 -42.68
CA THR A 190 54.49 -38.12 -43.93
C THR A 190 53.02 -38.49 -44.17
N SER A 191 52.43 -38.03 -45.28
CA SER A 191 51.11 -38.52 -45.69
C SER A 191 51.31 -39.80 -46.50
N ASN A 192 50.93 -40.95 -45.94
CA ASN A 192 50.98 -42.23 -46.66
C ASN A 192 49.73 -42.48 -47.52
N ASP A 193 48.71 -41.63 -47.41
CA ASP A 193 47.52 -41.69 -48.27
C ASP A 193 47.85 -41.09 -49.64
N LYS A 194 48.27 -41.97 -50.56
CA LYS A 194 48.54 -41.62 -51.97
C LYS A 194 47.33 -41.83 -52.88
N ALA A 195 46.19 -42.25 -52.34
CA ALA A 195 44.96 -42.39 -53.11
C ALA A 195 44.54 -41.01 -53.66
N GLY A 196 44.71 -40.80 -54.97
CA GLY A 196 44.39 -39.55 -55.65
C GLY A 196 45.58 -38.68 -56.07
N TYR A 197 46.81 -39.05 -55.72
CA TYR A 197 48.02 -38.37 -56.23
C TYR A 197 48.60 -39.13 -57.44
N SER A 198 48.32 -38.66 -58.66
CA SER A 198 49.04 -39.11 -59.85
C SER A 198 50.30 -38.26 -60.08
N LEU A 199 51.47 -38.87 -60.13
CA LEU A 199 52.68 -38.19 -60.63
C LEU A 199 52.56 -38.03 -62.15
N ALA A 200 52.56 -36.79 -62.63
CA ALA A 200 52.23 -36.45 -64.02
C ALA A 200 53.33 -36.76 -65.06
N ILE A 201 54.39 -37.51 -64.73
CA ILE A 201 55.57 -37.64 -65.61
C ILE A 201 56.19 -39.04 -65.53
N ASP A 202 56.60 -39.54 -66.70
CA ASP A 202 57.23 -40.85 -66.98
C ASP A 202 58.44 -41.15 -66.05
N GLN A 203 58.43 -42.34 -65.44
CA GLN A 203 59.46 -42.84 -64.52
C GLN A 203 60.53 -43.72 -65.19
N SER A 204 60.63 -43.71 -66.51
CA SER A 204 61.65 -44.48 -67.26
C SER A 204 63.11 -44.20 -66.83
N ALA A 205 63.36 -43.12 -66.08
CA ALA A 205 64.69 -42.74 -65.58
C ALA A 205 65.02 -43.20 -64.15
N VAL A 206 64.09 -43.83 -63.41
CA VAL A 206 64.36 -44.27 -62.02
C VAL A 206 64.97 -45.68 -62.03
N THR A 207 66.31 -45.75 -61.95
CA THR A 207 67.05 -47.01 -61.80
C THR A 207 67.17 -47.36 -60.31
N ILE A 208 66.52 -48.43 -59.84
CA ILE A 208 66.75 -48.99 -58.50
C ILE A 208 67.86 -50.05 -58.60
N GLY A 209 69.05 -49.74 -58.08
CA GLY A 209 70.26 -50.57 -58.23
C GLY A 209 70.30 -51.87 -57.42
N THR A 210 70.43 -52.99 -58.17
CA THR A 210 71.21 -54.23 -57.97
C THR A 210 71.28 -54.98 -56.62
N ALA A 211 70.79 -56.23 -56.62
CA ALA A 211 71.35 -57.41 -55.93
C ALA A 211 70.55 -58.68 -56.34
N THR A 212 71.06 -59.90 -56.60
CA THR A 212 72.39 -60.48 -56.88
C THR A 212 72.11 -61.95 -57.33
N SER A 213 72.40 -62.36 -58.59
CA SER A 213 72.19 -63.70 -59.23
C SER A 213 70.73 -64.21 -59.40
N ILE A 214 70.16 -64.66 -60.53
CA ILE A 214 70.53 -65.36 -61.79
C ILE A 214 70.92 -66.86 -61.63
N GLN A 215 69.97 -67.77 -61.91
CA GLN A 215 70.01 -69.00 -62.77
C GLN A 215 68.92 -70.01 -62.31
N GLN A 216 68.06 -70.56 -63.19
CA GLN A 216 68.35 -71.76 -63.98
C GLN A 216 67.74 -71.71 -65.40
N ILE A 217 68.61 -72.05 -66.36
CA ILE A 217 68.36 -72.43 -67.76
C ILE A 217 68.04 -73.94 -67.78
N GLU A 218 67.14 -74.38 -68.66
CA GLU A 218 67.15 -75.63 -69.48
C GLU A 218 65.72 -75.86 -70.05
N GLY A 219 65.47 -76.18 -71.31
CA GLY A 219 66.34 -76.55 -72.42
C GLY A 219 65.58 -76.52 -73.77
N THR A 220 66.37 -76.63 -74.82
CA THR A 220 66.08 -76.70 -76.26
C THR A 220 65.05 -77.77 -76.63
N ASP A 221 64.15 -77.51 -77.59
CA ASP A 221 63.73 -78.58 -78.50
C ASP A 221 63.62 -78.11 -79.96
N ALA A 222 64.25 -78.89 -80.82
CA ALA A 222 64.43 -78.69 -82.24
C ALA A 222 63.53 -79.69 -83.00
N THR A 223 62.38 -79.21 -83.47
CA THR A 223 61.43 -79.90 -84.38
C THR A 223 60.65 -78.76 -85.03
N ASP A 224 60.65 -78.45 -86.33
CA ASP A 224 60.79 -79.27 -87.53
C ASP A 224 61.37 -78.46 -88.71
N GLN A 225 62.66 -78.62 -89.00
CA GLN A 225 63.17 -78.56 -90.37
C GLN A 225 63.66 -79.95 -90.76
N LEU A 226 62.75 -80.88 -91.09
CA LEU A 226 62.88 -81.85 -92.20
C LEU A 226 61.69 -82.83 -92.22
N LYS A 227 60.82 -82.72 -93.24
CA LYS A 227 60.35 -83.82 -94.13
C LYS A 227 59.01 -83.49 -94.82
N ALA A 228 59.08 -82.81 -95.97
CA ALA A 228 58.43 -83.15 -97.25
C ALA A 228 58.81 -82.08 -98.29
#